data_AF-A0A523I2Z0-F1
#
_entry.id   AF-A0A523I2Z0-F1
#
_cell.length_a   1.000
_cell.length_b   1.000
_cell.length_c   1.000
_cell.angle_alpha   90.00
_cell.angle_beta   90.00
_cell.angle_gamma   90.00
#
_symmetry.space_group_name_H-M   'P 1'
#
loop_
_entity.id
_entity.type
_entity.pdbx_description
1 polymer ?
#
loop_
_entity_poly.entity_id
_entity_poly.type
_entity_poly.pdbx_seq_one_letter_code
_entity_poly.pdbx_strand_id
1 'polypeptide(L)' 'MAKDEPFDPMGGRPMREYVFIGGHRIAEDDELLSWLDEASDFAGTLPPKKKKSKKTRYKPNRTTQI' A
#
# COMPACT_ATOMS: atom_id res chain seq x y z
N MET A 1 0.47 -27.38 1.68
CA MET A 1 0.48 -26.06 2.35
C MET A 1 1.51 -25.18 1.67
N ALA A 2 1.09 -24.32 0.74
CA ALA A 2 1.96 -23.28 0.19
C ALA A 2 1.97 -22.12 1.18
N LYS A 3 3.15 -21.80 1.73
CA LYS A 3 3.37 -20.70 2.67
C LYS A 3 3.51 -19.40 1.87
N ASP A 4 2.47 -18.57 1.93
CA ASP A 4 2.49 -17.09 1.92
C ASP A 4 3.64 -16.44 1.11
N GLU A 5 3.61 -16.60 -0.21
CA GLU A 5 4.52 -15.87 -1.11
C GLU A 5 4.19 -14.36 -1.05
N PRO A 6 5.19 -13.47 -0.84
CA PRO A 6 4.95 -12.03 -0.81
C PRO A 6 4.29 -11.53 -2.10
N PHE A 7 3.25 -10.72 -1.97
CA PHE A 7 2.59 -10.13 -3.13
C PHE A 7 3.52 -9.12 -3.83
N ASP A 8 4.13 -9.52 -4.93
CA ASP A 8 5.06 -8.72 -5.75
C ASP A 8 4.65 -8.68 -7.24
N PRO A 9 3.50 -8.06 -7.58
CA PRO A 9 3.00 -8.02 -8.95
C PRO A 9 3.89 -7.21 -9.92
N MET A 10 4.84 -6.41 -9.40
CA MET A 10 5.64 -5.47 -10.18
C MET A 10 7.15 -5.75 -10.11
N GLY A 11 7.56 -6.88 -9.53
CA GLY A 11 8.97 -7.32 -9.46
C GLY A 11 9.89 -6.40 -8.66
N GLY A 12 9.34 -5.75 -7.62
CA GLY A 12 9.97 -4.67 -6.87
C GLY A 12 9.92 -4.89 -5.36
N ARG A 13 9.67 -3.83 -4.58
CA ARG A 13 9.45 -3.99 -3.14
C ARG A 13 8.08 -4.65 -2.96
N PRO A 14 7.98 -5.81 -2.28
CA PRO A 14 6.69 -6.47 -2.08
C PRO A 14 5.68 -5.52 -1.47
N MET A 15 4.47 -5.54 -2.01
CA MET A 15 3.35 -4.75 -1.51
C MET A 15 2.88 -5.38 -0.19
N ARG A 16 3.29 -4.77 0.92
CA ARG A 16 2.84 -5.12 2.26
C ARG A 16 1.43 -4.60 2.49
N GLU A 17 0.67 -5.27 3.34
CA GLU A 17 -0.74 -4.93 3.63
C GLU A 17 -1.72 -5.14 2.46
N TYR A 18 -1.34 -5.92 1.44
CA TYR A 18 -2.21 -6.30 0.32
C TYR A 18 -2.22 -7.81 0.13
N VAL A 19 -3.38 -8.33 -0.29
CA VAL A 19 -3.57 -9.73 -0.72
C VAL A 19 -4.24 -9.77 -2.08
N PHE A 20 -3.89 -10.76 -2.90
CA PHE A 20 -4.56 -11.00 -4.17
C PHE A 20 -5.60 -12.11 -4.00
N ILE A 21 -6.86 -11.77 -4.23
CA ILE A 21 -7.97 -12.70 -4.24
C ILE A 21 -8.41 -12.87 -5.69
N GLY A 22 -8.16 -14.04 -6.27
CA GLY A 22 -8.64 -14.34 -7.62
C GLY A 22 -10.17 -14.39 -7.64
N GLY A 23 -10.80 -13.84 -8.68
CA GLY A 23 -12.27 -13.74 -8.75
C GLY A 23 -13.02 -15.07 -8.62
N HIS A 24 -12.39 -16.20 -8.95
CA HIS A 24 -12.95 -17.54 -8.73
C HIS A 24 -13.07 -17.96 -7.25
N ARG A 25 -12.46 -17.21 -6.33
CA ARG A 25 -12.48 -17.46 -4.88
C ARG A 25 -13.57 -16.67 -4.15
N ILE A 26 -14.26 -15.79 -4.86
CA ILE A 26 -15.40 -15.02 -4.35
C ILE A 26 -16.57 -15.47 -5.22
N ALA A 27 -17.35 -16.40 -4.70
CA ALA A 27 -18.52 -16.93 -5.39
C ALA A 27 -19.75 -16.03 -5.17
N GLU A 28 -19.85 -15.43 -3.98
CA GLU A 28 -21.03 -14.69 -3.52
C GLU A 28 -20.66 -13.35 -2.89
N ASP A 29 -21.61 -12.42 -2.86
CA ASP A 29 -21.43 -11.08 -2.29
C ASP A 29 -21.12 -11.13 -0.78
N ASP A 30 -21.67 -12.08 -0.04
CA ASP A 30 -21.41 -12.25 1.40
C ASP A 30 -19.95 -12.63 1.68
N GLU A 31 -19.32 -13.40 0.79
CA GLU A 31 -17.90 -13.74 0.90
C GLU A 31 -17.03 -12.51 0.66
N LEU A 32 -17.40 -11.65 -0.30
CA LEU A 32 -16.74 -10.37 -0.53
C LEU A 32 -16.88 -9.45 0.69
N LEU A 33 -18.07 -9.37 1.28
CA LEU A 33 -18.32 -8.56 2.47
C LEU A 33 -17.44 -8.99 3.65
N SER A 34 -17.31 -10.30 3.90
CA SER A 34 -16.43 -10.81 4.95
C SER A 34 -14.97 -10.39 4.76
N TRP A 35 -14.49 -10.38 3.52
CA TRP A 35 -13.13 -9.92 3.21
C TRP A 35 -12.95 -8.41 3.45
N LEU A 36 -13.97 -7.61 3.14
CA LEU A 36 -13.95 -6.17 3.38
C LEU A 36 -13.96 -5.84 4.87
N ASP A 37 -14.72 -6.59 5.68
CA ASP A 37 -14.75 -6.44 7.13
C ASP A 37 -13.36 -6.76 7.73
N GLU A 38 -12.75 -7.89 7.34
CA GLU A 38 -11.41 -8.25 7.80
C GLU A 38 -10.36 -7.20 7.39
N ALA A 39 -10.43 -6.70 6.16
CA ALA A 39 -9.53 -5.65 5.68
C ALA A 39 -9.71 -4.33 6.45
N SER A 40 -10.95 -3.97 6.77
CA SER A 40 -11.28 -2.78 7.57
C SER A 40 -10.73 -2.90 8.99
N ASP A 41 -10.93 -4.03 9.65
CA ASP A 41 -10.41 -4.31 10.98
C ASP A 41 -8.88 -4.24 11.00
N PHE A 42 -8.22 -4.90 10.05
CA PHE A 42 -6.77 -4.85 9.92
C PHE A 42 -6.27 -3.42 9.70
N ALA A 43 -6.89 -2.65 8.80
CA ALA A 43 -6.52 -1.27 8.54
C ALA A 43 -6.66 -0.38 9.79
N GLY A 44 -7.65 -0.67 10.65
CA GLY A 44 -7.83 -0.03 11.96
C GLY A 44 -6.67 -0.26 12.93
N THR A 45 -5.92 -1.36 12.79
CA THR A 45 -4.73 -1.65 13.62
C THR A 45 -3.47 -0.91 13.16
N LEU A 46 -3.46 -0.34 11.94
CA LEU A 46 -2.27 0.27 11.37
C LEU A 46 -1.93 1.59 12.07
N PRO A 47 -0.64 1.90 12.26
CA PRO A 47 -0.24 3.17 12.82
C PRO A 47 -0.66 4.33 11.90
N PRO A 48 -0.95 5.53 12.46
CA PRO A 48 -1.31 6.69 11.66
C PRO A 48 -0.29 6.99 10.56
N LYS A 49 -0.79 7.33 9.38
CA LYS A 49 0.05 7.66 8.22
C LYS A 49 1.00 8.81 8.55
N LYS A 50 2.30 8.54 8.56
CA LYS A 50 3.33 9.57 8.78
C LYS A 50 3.30 10.60 7.65
N LYS A 51 3.18 11.89 7.99
CA LYS A 51 3.30 12.98 7.02
C LYS A 51 4.72 12.98 6.46
N LYS A 52 4.88 12.78 5.15
CA LYS A 52 6.19 12.90 4.49
C LYS A 52 6.62 14.37 4.52
N SER A 53 7.87 14.64 4.90
CA SER A 53 8.42 16.00 4.81
C SER A 53 8.46 16.42 3.34
N LYS A 54 7.93 17.61 3.03
CA LYS A 54 8.06 18.18 1.69
C LYS A 54 9.54 18.52 1.49
N LYS A 55 10.19 17.89 0.50
CA LYS A 55 11.56 18.27 0.13
C LYS A 55 11.55 19.73 -0.30
N THR A 56 12.34 20.57 0.37
CA THR A 56 12.57 21.95 -0.03
C THR A 56 13.22 21.96 -1.40
N ARG A 57 12.55 22.58 -2.38
CA ARG A 57 13.10 22.79 -3.72
C ARG A 57 14.35 23.66 -3.57
N TYR A 58 15.51 23.12 -3.94
CA TYR A 58 16.76 23.89 -4.00
C TYR A 58 16.56 25.10 -4.92
N LYS A 59 16.71 26.31 -4.38
CA LYS A 59 16.78 27.54 -5.16
C LYS A 59 18.26 27.91 -5.29
N PRO A 60 18.89 27.77 -6.46
CA PRO A 60 20.24 28.28 -6.63
C PRO A 60 20.20 29.82 -6.54
N ASN A 61 20.97 30.38 -5.61
CA ASN A 61 21.21 31.82 -5.56
C ASN A 61 22.02 32.20 -6.79
N ARG A 62 21.41 32.93 -7.71
CA ARG A 62 22.06 33.45 -8.91
C ARG A 62 22.65 34.83 -8.59
N THR A 63 23.83 34.84 -7.98
CA THR A 63 24.66 36.04 -7.88
C THR A 63 25.39 36.21 -9.22
N THR A 64 24.88 37.09 -10.08
CA THR A 64 25.63 37.56 -11.25
C THR A 64 26.40 38.80 -10.81
N GLN A 65 27.73 38.69 -10.89
CA GLN A 65 28.66 39.78 -10.63
C GLN A 65 28.57 40.86 -11.71
N ILE A 66 28.92 42.08 -11.27
CA ILE A 66 28.80 43.39 -11.91
C ILE A 66 29.84 43.53 -13.04
#